data_AF-F7FST7-F1
#
_entry.id   AF-F7FST7-F1
#
_cell.length_a   1.000
_cell.length_b   1.000
_cell.length_c   1.000
_cell.angle_alpha   90.00
_cell.angle_beta   90.00
_cell.angle_gamma   90.00
#
_symmetry.space_group_name_H-M   'P 1'
#
loop_
_entity.id
_entity.type
_entity.pdbx_description
1 polymer ?
#
loop_
_entity_poly.entity_id
_entity_poly.type
_entity_poly.pdbx_seq_one_letter_code
_entity_poly.pdbx_strand_id
1 'polypeptide(L)'
;MAQEGDTALGVEMRGGAGGARGLASRRWALALLFLAAAPGWLPASGSPSRRHWPEPYKRFDFRPKPDPYCQAKYTFCPTGSPIPVMKDDDDIEVFRLQAPVWEFKYGDLLGHLKIMHDAIGFRSTLTGKNYTVEWYELFQLGNCTFPHLRPEMDAPFWCNQGAACFFEGIDDAHWKENGTLVQVATIS
;
A
#
# COMPACT_ATOMS: atom_id res chain seq x y z
N MET A 1 39.58 -50.10 -35.76
CA MET A 1 40.80 -49.92 -34.96
C MET A 1 40.40 -50.06 -33.50
N ALA A 2 41.01 -50.83 -32.63
CA ALA A 2 41.76 -52.07 -32.67
C ALA A 2 41.65 -52.58 -31.21
N GLN A 3 41.51 -53.88 -31.06
CA GLN A 3 41.39 -54.59 -29.79
C GLN A 3 42.79 -55.08 -29.40
N GLU A 4 43.11 -55.09 -28.09
CA GLU A 4 44.13 -55.90 -27.36
C GLU A 4 44.47 -55.15 -26.06
N GLY A 5 44.76 -55.74 -24.90
CA GLY A 5 45.10 -57.12 -24.57
C GLY A 5 46.08 -57.10 -23.38
N ASP A 6 45.60 -57.53 -22.21
CA ASP A 6 46.29 -58.35 -21.20
C ASP A 6 47.49 -57.88 -20.35
N THR A 7 47.56 -58.55 -19.20
CA THR A 7 48.67 -58.87 -18.27
C THR A 7 48.88 -58.08 -16.97
N ALA A 8 48.68 -58.83 -15.89
CA ALA A 8 49.09 -58.58 -14.52
C ALA A 8 50.60 -58.79 -14.32
N LEU A 9 51.19 -58.09 -13.34
CA LEU A 9 52.37 -58.52 -12.58
C LEU A 9 52.38 -57.77 -11.24
N GLY A 10 52.43 -58.52 -10.14
CA GLY A 10 52.51 -57.99 -8.78
C GLY A 10 53.95 -57.78 -8.31
N VAL A 11 54.13 -56.94 -7.29
CA VAL A 11 55.26 -56.99 -6.34
C VAL A 11 54.81 -56.43 -4.99
N GLU A 12 54.77 -57.35 -4.02
CA GLU A 12 55.29 -57.30 -2.65
C GLU A 12 55.17 -56.04 -1.74
N MET A 13 54.67 -56.31 -0.53
CA MET A 13 54.71 -55.51 0.69
C MET A 13 56.14 -55.15 1.14
N ARG A 14 56.29 -53.92 1.66
CA ARG A 14 57.06 -53.55 2.88
C ARG A 14 56.61 -52.13 3.26
N GLY A 15 55.96 -51.89 4.39
CA GLY A 15 56.50 -52.03 5.74
C GLY A 15 57.02 -50.65 6.19
N GLY A 16 56.23 -49.91 6.99
CA GLY A 16 56.63 -48.59 7.47
C GLY A 16 55.54 -47.86 8.25
N ALA A 17 55.17 -48.38 9.42
CA ALA A 17 54.40 -47.66 10.42
C ALA A 17 55.28 -46.57 11.05
N GLY A 18 54.75 -45.35 11.22
CA GLY A 18 55.50 -44.31 11.94
C GLY A 18 54.81 -42.96 12.05
N GLY A 19 53.91 -42.82 13.02
CA GLY A 19 53.76 -41.60 13.81
C GLY A 19 53.20 -40.34 13.14
N ALA A 20 51.86 -40.21 13.06
CA ALA A 20 51.24 -38.89 12.88
C ALA A 20 49.79 -38.79 13.42
N ARG A 21 49.39 -39.61 14.41
CA ARG A 21 48.00 -39.60 14.92
C ARG A 21 47.74 -38.64 16.11
N GLY A 22 48.76 -37.95 16.62
CA GLY A 22 48.63 -37.14 17.84
C GLY A 22 48.31 -35.65 17.66
N LEU A 23 48.65 -35.02 16.53
CA LEU A 23 48.47 -33.56 16.35
C LEU A 23 47.17 -33.16 15.65
N ALA A 24 46.53 -34.07 14.90
CA ALA A 24 45.26 -33.76 14.26
C ALA A 24 44.16 -33.55 15.30
N SER A 25 44.04 -34.43 16.30
CA SER A 25 42.96 -34.41 17.30
C SER A 25 42.88 -33.10 18.10
N ARG A 26 44.02 -32.47 18.44
CA ARG A 26 44.04 -31.18 19.18
C ARG A 26 43.56 -29.99 18.36
N ARG A 27 43.69 -30.00 17.03
CA ARG A 27 43.24 -28.91 16.15
C ARG A 27 41.72 -28.91 15.96
N TRP A 28 41.08 -30.08 16.00
CA TRP A 28 39.63 -30.21 15.93
C TRP A 28 38.94 -29.79 17.25
N ALA A 29 39.56 -30.07 18.40
CA ALA A 29 39.02 -29.66 19.70
C ALA A 29 38.97 -28.13 19.87
N LEU A 30 39.97 -27.40 19.36
CA LEU A 30 39.99 -25.94 19.37
C LEU A 30 38.97 -25.33 18.40
N ALA A 31 38.77 -25.94 17.23
CA ALA A 31 37.77 -25.49 16.26
C ALA A 31 36.33 -25.63 16.80
N LEU A 32 36.04 -26.67 17.59
CA LEU A 32 34.75 -26.86 18.25
C LEU A 32 34.51 -25.87 19.40
N LEU A 33 35.57 -25.44 20.10
CA LEU A 33 35.50 -24.40 21.12
C LEU A 33 35.21 -23.00 20.54
N PHE A 34 35.67 -22.70 19.32
CA PHE A 34 35.32 -21.45 18.64
C PHE A 34 33.89 -21.42 18.10
N LEU A 35 33.28 -22.57 17.80
CA LEU A 35 31.86 -22.67 17.45
C LEU A 35 30.92 -22.50 18.66
N ALA A 36 31.40 -22.79 19.88
CA ALA A 36 30.64 -22.61 21.11
C ALA A 36 30.72 -21.17 21.69
N ALA A 37 31.63 -20.35 21.19
CA ALA A 37 31.86 -18.97 21.63
C ALA A 37 31.44 -17.92 20.58
N ALA A 38 30.61 -18.30 19.59
CA ALA A 38 29.85 -17.29 18.88
C ALA A 38 28.94 -16.61 19.91
N PRO A 39 29.01 -15.29 20.10
CA PRO A 39 28.05 -14.60 20.96
C PRO A 39 26.69 -14.92 20.35
N GLY A 40 25.92 -15.73 21.08
CA GLY A 40 24.58 -16.12 20.67
C GLY A 40 23.89 -14.86 20.22
N TRP A 41 23.34 -14.89 19.01
CA TRP A 41 22.45 -13.85 18.53
C TRP A 41 21.49 -13.56 19.67
N LEU A 42 21.67 -12.40 20.30
CA LEU A 42 20.72 -11.90 21.28
C LEU A 42 19.38 -12.01 20.58
N PRO A 43 18.41 -12.79 21.12
CA PRO A 43 17.09 -12.76 20.57
C PRO A 43 16.69 -11.30 20.62
N ALA A 44 16.39 -10.73 19.45
CA ALA A 44 15.90 -9.36 19.39
C ALA A 44 14.83 -9.25 20.45
N SER A 45 15.08 -8.47 21.50
CA SER A 45 14.14 -8.19 22.57
C SER A 45 13.08 -7.22 22.04
N GLY A 46 12.52 -7.54 20.88
CA GLY A 46 11.21 -7.07 20.50
C GLY A 46 10.25 -8.01 21.21
N SER A 47 9.75 -7.57 22.36
CA SER A 47 8.48 -8.08 22.89
C SER A 47 7.54 -8.26 21.69
N PRO A 48 6.89 -9.42 21.49
CA PRO A 48 5.85 -9.52 20.49
C PRO A 48 4.73 -8.61 20.98
N SER A 49 4.79 -7.33 20.61
CA SER A 49 3.62 -6.48 20.62
C SER A 49 2.66 -7.22 19.72
N ARG A 50 1.65 -7.84 20.34
CA ARG A 50 0.61 -8.58 19.67
C ARG A 50 -0.06 -7.55 18.78
N ARG A 51 0.36 -7.46 17.51
CA ARG A 51 -0.22 -6.52 16.55
C ARG A 51 -1.66 -6.96 16.39
N HIS A 52 -2.58 -6.13 16.85
CA HIS A 52 -3.99 -6.41 16.76
C HIS A 52 -4.39 -6.15 15.31
N TRP A 53 -4.95 -7.16 14.66
CA TRP A 53 -5.52 -7.03 13.32
C TRP A 53 -6.97 -6.55 13.44
N PRO A 54 -7.40 -5.54 12.66
CA PRO A 54 -6.60 -4.76 11.70
C PRO A 54 -5.70 -3.70 12.35
N GLU A 55 -4.55 -3.39 11.72
CA GLU A 55 -3.76 -2.24 12.15
C GLU A 55 -4.58 -0.95 11.97
N PRO A 56 -4.79 -0.15 13.04
CA PRO A 56 -5.63 1.03 12.97
C PRO A 56 -4.99 2.14 12.14
N TYR A 57 -5.79 2.88 11.38
CA TYR A 57 -5.33 4.04 10.62
C TYR A 57 -4.85 5.15 11.56
N LYS A 58 -3.57 5.51 11.46
CA LYS A 58 -2.97 6.59 12.27
C LYS A 58 -3.46 7.96 11.80
N ARG A 59 -3.98 8.76 12.74
CA ARG A 59 -4.38 10.16 12.51
C ARG A 59 -3.30 11.14 12.98
N PHE A 60 -3.44 12.39 12.56
CA PHE A 60 -2.57 13.51 12.90
C PHE A 60 -3.42 14.68 13.40
N ASP A 61 -2.83 15.54 14.23
CA ASP A 61 -3.53 16.68 14.82
C ASP A 61 -3.77 17.83 13.83
N PHE A 62 -3.06 17.83 12.71
CA PHE A 62 -3.22 18.81 11.63
C PHE A 62 -2.86 18.20 10.26
N ARG A 63 -3.34 18.85 9.18
CA ARG A 63 -2.95 18.53 7.80
C ARG A 63 -1.76 19.43 7.39
N PRO A 64 -0.58 18.87 7.09
CA PRO A 64 0.54 19.65 6.54
C PRO A 64 0.21 20.20 5.15
N LYS A 65 0.75 21.38 4.82
CA LYS A 65 0.69 21.89 3.45
C LYS A 65 1.39 20.90 2.50
N PRO A 66 0.85 20.66 1.29
CA PRO A 66 1.54 19.82 0.32
C PRO A 66 2.90 20.40 -0.07
N ASP A 67 3.87 19.50 -0.27
CA ASP A 67 5.19 19.87 -0.75
C ASP A 67 5.11 20.41 -2.19
N PRO A 68 5.88 21.46 -2.56
CA PRO A 68 5.90 21.99 -3.93
C PRO A 68 6.23 20.96 -5.01
N TYR A 69 6.93 19.87 -4.68
CA TYR A 69 7.15 18.76 -5.61
C TYR A 69 5.83 18.09 -6.06
N CYS A 70 4.84 18.03 -5.18
CA CYS A 70 3.54 17.43 -5.46
C CYS A 70 2.67 18.40 -6.28
N GLN A 71 2.60 18.18 -7.60
CA GLN A 71 1.79 18.96 -8.52
C GLN A 71 0.70 18.09 -9.16
N ALA A 72 -0.54 18.59 -9.13
CA ALA A 72 -1.67 17.89 -9.74
C ALA A 72 -1.85 18.35 -11.19
N LYS A 73 -2.09 17.39 -12.10
CA LYS A 73 -2.48 17.71 -13.48
C LYS A 73 -3.92 18.24 -13.56
N TYR A 74 -4.79 17.71 -12.71
CA TYR A 74 -6.17 18.16 -12.52
C TYR A 74 -6.30 18.71 -11.11
N THR A 75 -6.77 19.95 -10.99
CA THR A 75 -6.92 20.62 -9.70
C THR A 75 -7.85 19.84 -8.79
N PHE A 76 -7.42 19.59 -7.55
CA PHE A 76 -8.26 19.00 -6.52
C PHE A 76 -9.42 19.95 -6.17
N CYS A 77 -10.65 19.42 -6.15
CA CYS A 77 -11.86 20.11 -5.72
C CYS A 77 -12.07 21.51 -6.36
N PRO A 78 -12.15 21.60 -7.71
CA PRO A 78 -12.11 22.89 -8.41
C PRO A 78 -13.32 23.78 -8.12
N THR A 79 -14.48 23.19 -7.79
CA THR A 79 -15.74 23.89 -7.47
C THR A 79 -16.08 23.82 -5.98
N GLY A 80 -15.11 23.52 -5.13
CA GLY A 80 -15.31 23.37 -3.69
C GLY A 80 -15.91 24.62 -3.05
N SER A 81 -16.94 24.42 -2.23
CA SER A 81 -17.61 25.46 -1.45
C SER A 81 -17.60 25.13 0.04
N PRO A 82 -17.69 26.15 0.92
CA PRO A 82 -17.88 25.92 2.35
C PRO A 82 -19.19 25.15 2.60
N ILE A 83 -19.18 24.25 3.58
CA ILE A 83 -20.39 23.54 4.03
C ILE A 83 -21.35 24.59 4.63
N PRO A 84 -22.57 24.74 4.10
CA PRO A 84 -23.54 25.69 4.65
C PRO A 84 -24.13 25.16 5.97
N VAL A 85 -24.62 26.09 6.79
CA VAL A 85 -25.41 25.75 7.98
C VAL A 85 -26.86 25.54 7.55
N MET A 86 -27.40 24.35 7.83
CA MET A 86 -28.78 24.00 7.55
C MET A 86 -29.69 24.45 8.70
N LYS A 87 -30.99 24.63 8.42
CA LYS A 87 -31.96 24.95 9.46
C LYS A 87 -32.36 23.68 10.20
N ASP A 88 -32.65 23.81 11.49
CA ASP A 88 -33.05 22.69 12.35
C ASP A 88 -34.40 22.04 11.94
N ASP A 89 -35.22 22.75 11.16
CA ASP A 89 -36.51 22.28 10.64
C ASP A 89 -36.43 21.78 9.18
N ASP A 90 -35.23 21.64 8.61
CA ASP A 90 -35.03 21.11 7.26
C ASP A 90 -34.92 19.58 7.26
N ASP A 91 -35.68 18.92 6.39
CA ASP A 91 -35.44 17.52 6.06
C ASP A 91 -34.41 17.44 4.93
N ILE A 92 -33.29 16.77 5.17
CA ILE A 92 -32.21 16.59 4.20
C ILE A 92 -32.22 15.15 3.69
N GLU A 93 -32.50 14.98 2.42
CA GLU A 93 -32.41 13.68 1.76
C GLU A 93 -30.94 13.34 1.48
N VAL A 94 -30.54 12.13 1.83
CA VAL A 94 -29.16 11.64 1.68
C VAL A 94 -29.12 10.58 0.58
N PHE A 95 -28.21 10.75 -0.38
CA PHE A 95 -28.04 9.89 -1.53
C PHE A 95 -26.71 9.14 -1.46
N ARG A 96 -26.76 7.84 -1.77
CA ARG A 96 -25.57 7.09 -2.17
C ARG A 96 -25.29 7.38 -3.64
N LEU A 97 -24.07 7.83 -3.92
CA LEU A 97 -23.58 8.13 -5.25
C LEU A 97 -22.41 7.19 -5.56
N GLN A 98 -22.43 6.56 -6.73
CA GLN A 98 -21.36 5.68 -7.18
C GLN A 98 -21.21 5.77 -8.70
N ALA A 99 -19.99 5.94 -9.21
CA ALA A 99 -19.70 5.99 -10.65
C ALA A 99 -18.36 5.28 -10.97
N PRO A 100 -18.10 4.81 -12.19
CA PRO A 100 -16.83 4.22 -12.56
C PRO A 100 -15.65 5.20 -12.38
N VAL A 101 -14.50 4.74 -11.86
CA VAL A 101 -13.31 5.60 -11.78
C VAL A 101 -12.79 5.95 -13.18
N TRP A 102 -12.21 7.14 -13.34
CA TRP A 102 -11.60 7.61 -14.59
C TRP A 102 -12.47 7.48 -15.85
N GLU A 103 -13.79 7.63 -15.71
CA GLU A 103 -14.73 7.63 -16.83
C GLU A 103 -14.34 8.63 -17.92
N PHE A 104 -13.88 9.83 -17.52
CA PHE A 104 -13.38 10.86 -18.43
C PHE A 104 -12.22 10.41 -19.34
N LYS A 105 -11.51 9.33 -18.98
CA LYS A 105 -10.35 8.82 -19.72
C LYS A 105 -10.62 7.49 -20.41
N TYR A 106 -11.43 6.63 -19.80
CA TYR A 106 -11.61 5.25 -20.23
C TYR A 106 -13.08 4.84 -20.49
N GLY A 107 -14.04 5.76 -20.35
CA GLY A 107 -15.47 5.44 -20.39
C GLY A 107 -15.86 4.41 -19.32
N ASP A 108 -16.82 3.54 -19.63
CA ASP A 108 -17.32 2.50 -18.70
C ASP A 108 -16.40 1.27 -18.55
N LEU A 109 -15.19 1.28 -19.13
CA LEU A 109 -14.29 0.12 -19.06
C LEU A 109 -14.03 -0.34 -17.61
N LEU A 110 -13.83 0.61 -16.70
CA LEU A 110 -13.56 0.31 -15.28
C LEU A 110 -14.83 -0.01 -14.49
N GLY A 111 -15.99 0.42 -14.96
CA GLY A 111 -17.29 0.03 -14.39
C GLY A 111 -17.66 -1.42 -14.70
N HIS A 112 -17.23 -1.94 -15.86
CA HIS A 112 -17.29 -3.38 -16.16
C HIS A 112 -16.41 -4.20 -15.21
N LEU A 113 -15.29 -3.64 -14.73
CA LEU A 113 -14.40 -4.25 -13.75
C LEU A 113 -14.80 -3.96 -12.30
N LYS A 114 -15.87 -3.19 -12.07
CA LYS A 114 -16.37 -2.79 -10.75
C LYS A 114 -15.37 -2.01 -9.91
N ILE A 115 -14.54 -1.19 -10.57
CA ILE A 115 -13.69 -0.21 -9.91
C ILE A 115 -14.45 1.12 -9.89
N MET A 116 -15.03 1.45 -8.74
CA MET A 116 -15.98 2.55 -8.59
C MET A 116 -15.43 3.65 -7.66
N HIS A 117 -15.83 4.89 -7.94
CA HIS A 117 -15.73 6.05 -7.05
C HIS A 117 -17.04 6.20 -6.28
N ASP A 118 -16.95 6.49 -4.98
CA ASP A 118 -18.09 6.65 -4.09
C ASP A 118 -18.19 8.10 -3.59
N ALA A 119 -19.41 8.60 -3.47
CA ALA A 119 -19.72 9.91 -2.92
C ALA A 119 -21.06 9.89 -2.16
N ILE A 120 -21.34 10.98 -1.44
CA ILE A 120 -22.60 11.20 -0.74
C ILE A 120 -23.25 12.46 -1.28
N GLY A 121 -24.51 12.35 -1.69
CA GLY A 121 -25.34 13.48 -2.09
C GLY A 121 -26.24 13.95 -0.94
N PHE A 122 -26.50 15.25 -0.87
CA PHE A 122 -27.45 15.85 0.05
C PHE A 122 -28.42 16.72 -0.72
N ARG A 123 -29.71 16.67 -0.42
CA ARG A 123 -30.72 17.61 -0.95
C ARG A 123 -31.57 18.16 0.18
N SER A 124 -31.56 19.48 0.33
CA SER A 124 -32.42 20.19 1.29
C SER A 124 -33.83 20.29 0.71
N THR A 125 -34.84 19.93 1.50
CA THR A 125 -36.25 20.06 1.08
C THR A 125 -36.73 21.49 1.18
N LEU A 126 -36.21 22.28 2.13
CA LEU A 126 -36.59 23.70 2.28
C LEU A 126 -36.01 24.60 1.19
N THR A 127 -34.75 24.38 0.80
CA THR A 127 -34.08 25.26 -0.18
C THR A 127 -34.13 24.70 -1.61
N GLY A 128 -34.37 23.40 -1.76
CA GLY A 128 -34.26 22.68 -3.03
C GLY A 128 -32.83 22.52 -3.55
N LYS A 129 -31.83 23.10 -2.88
CA LYS A 129 -30.42 22.96 -3.24
C LYS A 129 -29.93 21.56 -2.90
N ASN A 130 -29.00 21.08 -3.72
CA ASN A 130 -28.31 19.83 -3.48
C ASN A 130 -26.80 20.02 -3.52
N TYR A 131 -26.10 19.07 -2.91
CA TYR A 131 -24.66 19.13 -2.68
C TYR A 131 -24.07 17.74 -2.84
N THR A 132 -22.83 17.69 -3.28
CA THR A 132 -22.04 16.46 -3.36
C THR A 132 -20.86 16.54 -2.41
N VAL A 133 -20.62 15.45 -1.68
CA VAL A 133 -19.46 15.25 -0.82
C VAL A 133 -18.69 14.04 -1.25
N GLU A 134 -17.41 14.25 -1.46
CA GLU A 134 -16.47 13.22 -1.89
C GLU A 134 -15.24 13.24 -1.01
N TRP A 135 -14.51 12.12 -0.97
CA TRP A 135 -13.16 12.07 -0.43
C TRP A 135 -12.27 11.42 -1.48
N TYR A 136 -11.23 12.13 -1.93
CA TYR A 136 -10.30 11.60 -2.92
C TYR A 136 -8.92 12.27 -2.83
N GLU A 137 -8.01 11.86 -3.71
CA GLU A 137 -6.61 12.22 -3.69
C GLU A 137 -6.37 13.64 -4.22
N LEU A 138 -5.53 14.41 -3.53
CA LEU A 138 -5.10 15.72 -4.03
C LEU A 138 -4.31 15.59 -5.34
N PHE A 139 -3.60 14.47 -5.51
CA PHE A 139 -2.65 14.24 -6.60
C PHE A 139 -2.94 12.96 -7.40
N GLN A 140 -4.18 12.48 -7.43
CA GLN A 140 -4.62 11.24 -8.08
C GLN A 140 -4.10 9.94 -7.45
N LEU A 141 -4.82 8.84 -7.70
CA LEU A 141 -4.60 7.51 -7.12
C LEU A 141 -3.19 6.95 -7.27
N GLY A 142 -2.55 7.19 -8.42
CA GLY A 142 -1.18 6.70 -8.67
C GLY A 142 -0.18 7.21 -7.63
N ASN A 143 -0.25 8.49 -7.29
CA ASN A 143 0.63 9.15 -6.31
C ASN A 143 0.34 8.74 -4.86
N CYS A 144 -0.87 8.23 -4.59
CA CYS A 144 -1.23 7.66 -3.29
C CYS A 144 -0.84 6.18 -3.15
N THR A 145 -0.65 5.48 -4.27
CA THR A 145 -0.33 4.05 -4.30
C THR A 145 1.17 3.78 -4.35
N PHE A 146 1.91 4.56 -5.15
CA PHE A 146 3.34 4.36 -5.37
C PHE A 146 4.14 5.65 -5.11
N PRO A 147 5.32 5.55 -4.47
CA PRO A 147 6.15 6.72 -4.23
C PRO A 147 6.94 7.14 -5.47
N HIS A 148 7.48 8.35 -5.39
CA HIS A 148 8.48 8.88 -6.30
C HIS A 148 9.89 8.59 -5.78
N LEU A 149 10.81 8.30 -6.69
CA LEU A 149 12.24 8.21 -6.40
C LEU A 149 12.90 9.52 -6.78
N ARG A 150 13.58 10.14 -5.82
CA ARG A 150 14.27 11.42 -5.98
C ARG A 150 15.76 11.21 -5.74
N PRO A 151 16.65 11.52 -6.70
CA PRO A 151 18.08 11.23 -6.56
C PRO A 151 18.74 11.95 -5.37
N GLU A 152 18.14 13.05 -4.90
CA GLU A 152 18.61 13.83 -3.77
C GLU A 152 18.07 13.36 -2.40
N MET A 153 17.32 12.25 -2.35
CA MET A 153 16.76 11.68 -1.11
C MET A 153 17.01 10.18 -1.03
N ASP A 154 17.46 9.70 0.14
CA ASP A 154 17.64 8.26 0.38
C ASP A 154 16.30 7.51 0.45
N ALA A 155 15.27 8.16 1.01
CA ALA A 155 13.95 7.57 1.21
C ALA A 155 13.00 7.88 0.04
N PRO A 156 12.10 6.94 -0.32
CA PRO A 156 11.05 7.20 -1.30
C PRO A 156 10.11 8.33 -0.84
N PHE A 157 9.75 9.23 -1.76
CA PHE A 157 8.95 10.41 -1.48
C PHE A 157 7.48 10.20 -1.88
N TRP A 158 6.54 10.59 -1.02
CA TRP A 158 5.11 10.33 -1.22
C TRP A 158 4.30 11.62 -1.41
N CYS A 159 3.41 11.62 -2.41
CA CYS A 159 2.39 12.64 -2.64
C CYS A 159 1.00 12.04 -2.37
N ASN A 160 0.80 11.50 -1.17
CA ASN A 160 -0.31 10.62 -0.83
C ASN A 160 -1.41 11.28 0.02
N GLN A 161 -1.56 12.60 -0.07
CA GLN A 161 -2.60 13.31 0.67
C GLN A 161 -3.96 13.13 -0.01
N GLY A 162 -4.99 12.81 0.79
CA GLY A 162 -6.40 12.87 0.41
C GLY A 162 -7.20 13.79 1.31
N ALA A 163 -8.31 14.29 0.79
CA ALA A 163 -9.17 15.24 1.49
C ALA A 163 -10.62 15.14 1.07
N ALA A 164 -11.50 15.66 1.93
CA ALA A 164 -12.89 15.87 1.60
C ALA A 164 -13.05 17.06 0.63
N CYS A 165 -13.96 16.91 -0.32
CA CYS A 165 -14.42 17.94 -1.23
C CYS A 165 -15.95 18.07 -1.07
N PHE A 166 -16.44 19.27 -0.81
CA PHE A 166 -17.86 19.60 -0.72
C PHE A 166 -18.17 20.65 -1.78
N PHE A 167 -19.22 20.46 -2.57
CA PHE A 167 -19.64 21.45 -3.57
C PHE A 167 -21.15 21.40 -3.82
N GLU A 168 -21.70 22.49 -4.37
CA GLU A 168 -23.11 22.59 -4.75
C GLU A 168 -23.35 21.88 -6.09
N GLY A 169 -24.48 21.17 -6.20
CA GLY A 169 -24.85 20.37 -7.37
C GLY A 169 -24.63 18.87 -7.17
N ILE A 170 -25.60 18.07 -7.63
CA ILE A 170 -25.44 16.64 -7.94
C ILE A 170 -25.54 16.52 -9.46
N ASP A 171 -24.50 16.00 -10.11
CA ASP A 171 -24.52 15.70 -11.54
C ASP A 171 -25.22 14.36 -11.80
N ASP A 172 -26.54 14.42 -11.98
CA ASP A 172 -27.39 13.26 -12.23
C ASP A 172 -26.88 12.37 -13.37
N ALA A 173 -26.33 12.95 -14.44
CA ALA A 173 -25.86 12.18 -15.59
C ALA A 173 -24.64 11.34 -15.20
N HIS A 174 -23.64 11.97 -14.56
CA HIS A 174 -22.44 11.29 -14.10
C HIS A 174 -22.74 10.09 -13.20
N TRP A 175 -23.68 10.23 -12.28
CA TRP A 175 -23.99 9.15 -11.32
C TRP A 175 -24.97 8.10 -11.85
N LYS A 176 -25.80 8.41 -12.87
CA LYS A 176 -26.83 7.49 -13.37
C LYS A 176 -26.45 6.74 -14.64
N GLU A 177 -25.57 7.28 -15.48
CA GLU A 177 -25.27 6.69 -16.79
C GLU A 177 -24.67 5.29 -16.65
N ASN A 178 -23.59 5.17 -15.87
CA ASN A 178 -22.86 3.92 -15.64
C ASN A 178 -22.74 3.55 -14.15
N GLY A 179 -23.56 4.20 -13.31
CA GLY A 179 -23.37 4.24 -11.85
C GLY A 179 -24.63 3.92 -11.04
N THR A 180 -24.70 4.51 -9.84
CA THR A 180 -25.86 4.46 -8.96
C THR A 180 -26.08 5.82 -8.30
N LEU A 181 -27.32 6.30 -8.37
CA LEU A 181 -27.83 7.42 -7.58
C LEU A 181 -29.11 6.95 -6.90
N VAL A 182 -29.09 6.79 -5.59
CA VAL A 182 -30.23 6.29 -4.82
C VAL A 182 -30.32 6.97 -3.46
N GLN A 183 -31.51 7.41 -3.06
CA GLN A 183 -31.74 7.92 -1.70
C GLN A 183 -31.64 6.77 -0.70
N VAL A 184 -30.88 6.98 0.37
CA VAL A 184 -30.62 5.98 1.41
C VAL A 184 -31.11 6.41 2.79
N ALA A 185 -31.31 7.71 3.02
CA ALA A 185 -31.84 8.23 4.27
C ALA A 185 -32.49 9.61 4.08
N THR A 186 -33.13 10.07 5.15
CA THR A 186 -33.50 11.48 5.39
C THR A 186 -33.05 11.82 6.80
N ILE A 187 -32.40 12.98 6.99
CA ILE A 187 -31.85 13.45 8.27
C ILE A 187 -32.32 14.87 8.59
N SER A 188 -32.27 15.24 9.87
CA SER A 188 -32.56 16.58 10.41
C SER A 188 -31.30 17.16 11.08
#